data_AF-A0A0X3Y192-F1
#
_entry.id   AF-A0A0X3Y192-F1
#
_cell.length_a   1.000
_cell.length_b   1.000
_cell.length_c   1.000
_cell.angle_alpha   90.00
_cell.angle_beta   90.00
_cell.angle_gamma   90.00
#
_symmetry.space_group_name_H-M   'P 1'
#
loop_
_entity.id
_entity.type
_entity.pdbx_description
1 polymer ?
#
loop_
_entity_poly.entity_id
_entity_poly.type
_entity_poly.pdbx_seq_one_letter_code
_entity_poly.pdbx_strand_id
1 'polypeptide(L)'
;MRKNFTILLLTLFSILASFSYANQTLINQQNAQRFLDSQLQGQLEVDRQRREREAAAAQQYQYQEPRDDRIYHRYAVFVWNEDTGHYMGFPELLVAPTNNSKKAAIKLAKKEFTRWFKENDGVDVKVTDYVSWNGGLRYIVVMGKNRKTGKWEAFTKFEVDDKNKEILINECSKTCDECQFDWSN
;
A
#
# COMPACT_ATOMS: atom_id res chain seq x y z
N MET A 1 91.31 22.39 17.77
CA MET A 1 89.95 22.96 17.56
C MET A 1 89.12 22.31 16.45
N ARG A 2 89.65 21.44 15.56
CA ARG A 2 88.84 20.84 14.47
C ARG A 2 87.98 19.62 14.86
N LYS A 3 88.35 18.84 15.88
CA LYS A 3 87.62 17.59 16.25
C LYS A 3 86.30 17.83 17.00
N ASN A 4 86.21 18.86 17.83
CA ASN A 4 85.01 19.14 18.63
C ASN A 4 83.89 19.79 17.79
N PHE A 5 84.24 20.50 16.72
CA PHE A 5 83.29 21.17 15.84
C PHE A 5 82.52 20.18 14.95
N THR A 6 83.20 19.15 14.45
CA THR A 6 82.58 18.10 13.61
C THR A 6 81.58 17.25 14.39
N ILE A 7 81.89 16.95 15.65
CA ILE A 7 80.99 16.18 16.54
C ILE A 7 79.73 16.98 16.85
N LEU A 8 79.87 18.28 17.14
CA LEU A 8 78.75 19.20 17.38
C LEU A 8 77.82 19.33 16.18
N LEU A 9 78.37 19.40 14.96
CA LEU A 9 77.61 19.50 13.73
C LEU A 9 76.80 18.22 13.43
N LEU A 10 77.41 17.05 13.64
CA LEU A 10 76.72 15.76 13.46
C LEU A 10 75.59 15.53 14.48
N THR A 11 75.77 15.97 15.73
CA THR A 11 74.70 15.93 16.75
C THR A 11 73.56 16.91 16.49
N LEU A 12 73.83 18.05 15.84
CA LEU A 12 72.79 19.03 15.53
C LEU A 12 71.87 18.53 14.40
N PHE A 13 72.45 17.91 13.37
CA PHE A 13 71.68 17.37 12.23
C PHE A 13 70.81 16.16 12.62
N SER A 14 71.27 15.30 13.54
CA SER A 14 70.46 14.17 14.01
C SER A 14 69.25 14.58 14.83
N ILE A 15 69.34 15.68 15.60
CA ILE A 15 68.23 16.22 16.39
C ILE A 15 67.20 16.93 15.47
N LEU A 16 67.66 17.70 14.48
CA LEU A 16 66.77 18.45 13.56
C LEU A 16 65.93 17.52 12.66
N ALA A 17 66.50 16.40 12.19
CA ALA A 17 65.76 15.43 11.38
C ALA A 17 64.60 14.78 12.17
N SER A 18 64.79 14.51 13.47
CA SER A 18 63.76 13.91 14.33
C SER A 18 62.54 14.82 14.55
N PHE A 19 62.72 16.15 14.55
CA PHE A 19 61.62 17.10 14.72
C PHE A 19 60.74 17.25 13.46
N SER A 20 61.32 17.13 12.26
CA SER A 20 60.55 17.21 11.00
C SER A 20 59.59 16.03 10.81
N TYR A 21 60.02 14.80 11.11
CA TYR A 21 59.14 13.62 10.99
C TYR A 21 58.03 13.61 12.03
N ALA A 22 58.32 14.02 13.27
CA ALA A 22 57.32 14.08 14.36
C ALA A 22 56.20 15.10 14.06
N ASN A 23 56.54 16.25 13.48
CA ASN A 23 55.54 17.25 13.08
C ASN A 23 54.66 16.76 11.93
N GLN A 24 55.24 16.03 10.97
CA GLN A 24 54.50 15.49 9.83
C GLN A 24 53.54 14.35 10.25
N THR A 25 53.92 13.54 11.23
CA THR A 25 53.03 12.52 11.83
C THR A 25 51.88 13.14 12.62
N LEU A 26 52.12 14.22 13.37
CA LEU A 26 51.08 14.94 14.12
C LEU A 26 50.04 15.60 13.19
N ILE A 27 50.50 16.24 12.10
CA ILE A 27 49.62 16.84 11.10
C ILE A 27 48.77 15.76 10.40
N ASN A 28 49.34 14.60 10.08
CA ASN A 28 48.61 13.50 9.46
C ASN A 28 47.57 12.88 10.39
N GLN A 29 47.86 12.75 11.70
CA GLN A 29 46.86 12.29 12.68
C GLN A 29 45.70 13.28 12.84
N GLN A 30 45.98 14.58 12.90
CA GLN A 30 44.92 15.60 12.99
C GLN A 30 44.03 15.62 11.73
N ASN A 31 44.62 15.45 10.54
CA ASN A 31 43.85 15.39 9.30
C ASN A 31 43.01 14.11 9.20
N ALA A 32 43.52 12.98 9.69
CA ALA A 32 42.78 11.72 9.76
C ALA A 32 41.57 11.82 10.71
N GLN A 33 41.72 12.47 11.87
CA GLN A 33 40.61 12.74 12.79
C GLN A 33 39.54 13.64 12.16
N ARG A 34 39.94 14.74 11.52
CA ARG A 34 38.97 15.62 10.83
C ARG A 34 38.24 14.93 9.68
N PHE A 35 38.91 14.03 8.96
CA PHE A 35 38.28 13.23 7.91
C PHE A 35 37.24 12.27 8.48
N LEU A 36 37.56 11.57 9.58
CA LEU A 36 36.62 10.69 10.27
C LEU A 36 35.40 11.46 10.81
N ASP A 37 35.61 12.62 11.41
CA ASP A 37 34.52 13.49 11.90
C ASP A 37 33.63 13.98 10.75
N SER A 38 34.22 14.34 9.60
CA SER A 38 33.47 14.76 8.41
C SER A 38 32.62 13.65 7.81
N GLN A 39 33.10 12.39 7.82
CA GLN A 39 32.30 11.25 7.38
C GLN A 39 31.15 10.95 8.34
N LEU A 40 31.39 11.06 9.64
CA LEU A 40 30.36 10.84 10.66
C LEU A 40 29.24 11.89 10.55
N GLN A 41 29.60 13.16 10.31
CA GLN A 41 28.63 14.23 10.08
C GLN A 41 27.80 13.99 8.82
N GLY A 42 28.44 13.58 7.72
CA GLY A 42 27.71 13.24 6.48
C GLY A 42 26.72 12.08 6.67
N GLN A 43 27.07 11.06 7.46
CA GLN A 43 26.14 9.97 7.77
C GLN A 43 24.96 10.43 8.64
N LEU A 44 25.22 11.26 9.65
CA LEU A 44 24.18 11.80 10.53
C LEU A 44 23.18 12.69 9.77
N GLU A 45 23.65 13.46 8.79
CA GLU A 45 22.78 14.29 7.93
C GLU A 45 21.87 13.46 7.03
N VAL A 46 22.38 12.37 6.45
CA VAL A 46 21.59 11.44 5.64
C VAL A 46 20.53 10.74 6.50
N ASP A 47 20.89 10.27 7.70
CA ASP A 47 19.95 9.66 8.64
C ASP A 47 18.90 10.65 9.15
N ARG A 48 19.27 11.93 9.31
CA ARG A 48 18.32 12.98 9.64
C ARG A 48 17.31 13.20 8.52
N GLN A 49 17.78 13.33 7.27
CA GLN A 49 16.88 13.46 6.11
C GLN A 49 15.97 12.24 5.95
N ARG A 50 16.48 11.03 6.20
CA ARG A 50 15.69 9.81 6.15
C ARG A 50 14.58 9.83 7.20
N ARG A 51 14.90 10.17 8.45
CA ARG A 51 13.92 10.32 9.54
C ARG A 51 12.90 11.41 9.28
N GLU A 52 13.30 12.53 8.68
CA GLU A 52 12.38 13.61 8.31
C GLU A 52 11.40 13.16 7.20
N ARG A 53 11.86 12.39 6.20
CA ARG A 53 10.98 11.80 5.17
C ARG A 53 10.04 10.75 5.75
N GLU A 54 10.54 9.88 6.62
CA GLU A 54 9.74 8.86 7.30
C GLU A 54 8.73 9.50 8.26
N ALA A 55 9.10 10.58 8.97
CA ALA A 55 8.18 11.34 9.81
C ALA A 55 7.12 12.10 9.01
N ALA A 56 7.48 12.68 7.85
CA ALA A 56 6.51 13.31 6.95
C ALA A 56 5.53 12.29 6.35
N ALA A 57 6.03 11.11 5.96
CA ALA A 57 5.19 10.00 5.51
C ALA A 57 4.29 9.49 6.66
N ALA A 58 4.84 9.30 7.86
CA ALA A 58 4.07 8.90 9.04
C ALA A 58 3.03 9.95 9.46
N GLN A 59 3.32 11.25 9.31
CA GLN A 59 2.33 12.31 9.52
C GLN A 59 1.19 12.25 8.50
N GLN A 60 1.46 11.93 7.22
CA GLN A 60 0.37 11.71 6.26
C GLN A 60 -0.57 10.57 6.69
N TYR A 61 -0.05 9.52 7.35
CA TYR A 61 -0.88 8.44 7.92
C TYR A 61 -1.54 8.81 9.25
N GLN A 62 -0.92 9.64 10.09
CA GLN A 62 -1.49 10.08 11.39
C GLN A 62 -2.60 11.14 11.26
N TYR A 63 -2.66 11.89 10.16
CA TYR A 63 -3.73 12.87 9.88
C TYR A 63 -4.91 12.30 9.11
N GLN A 64 -5.05 10.97 9.00
CA GLN A 64 -6.38 10.39 8.81
C GLN A 64 -7.06 10.44 10.17
N GLU A 65 -7.94 11.44 10.38
CA GLU A 65 -8.87 11.41 11.50
C GLU A 65 -9.47 9.99 11.61
N PRO A 66 -9.58 9.42 12.82
CA PRO A 66 -10.30 8.18 12.99
C PRO A 66 -11.69 8.37 12.39
N ARG A 67 -11.97 7.67 11.28
CA ARG A 67 -13.27 7.74 10.59
C ARG A 67 -14.33 7.34 11.62
N ASP A 68 -15.18 8.27 12.03
CA ASP A 68 -16.29 7.94 12.94
C ASP A 68 -17.37 7.22 12.13
N ASP A 69 -17.19 5.91 11.98
CA ASP A 69 -18.08 5.01 11.26
C ASP A 69 -19.51 4.99 11.85
N ARG A 70 -19.73 5.59 13.03
CA ARG A 70 -21.06 5.73 13.66
C ARG A 70 -21.95 6.74 12.94
N ILE A 71 -21.37 7.64 12.12
CA ILE A 71 -22.11 8.68 11.41
C ILE A 71 -22.65 8.16 10.08
N TYR A 72 -22.07 7.12 9.49
CA TYR A 72 -22.42 6.65 8.15
C TYR A 72 -23.24 5.35 8.17
N HIS A 73 -24.16 5.21 7.24
CA HIS A 73 -24.71 3.90 6.91
C HIS A 73 -23.75 3.15 5.99
N ARG A 74 -23.60 1.86 6.27
CA ARG A 74 -22.72 0.97 5.53
C ARG A 74 -23.55 0.03 4.70
N TYR A 75 -23.25 -0.05 3.42
CA TYR A 75 -23.85 -1.01 2.51
C TYR A 75 -22.79 -1.76 1.74
N ALA A 76 -22.98 -3.07 1.62
CA ALA A 76 -22.30 -3.84 0.60
C ALA A 76 -23.20 -3.91 -0.63
N VAL A 77 -22.61 -3.75 -1.81
CA VAL A 77 -23.34 -3.77 -3.09
C VAL A 77 -22.54 -4.61 -4.08
N PHE A 78 -23.20 -5.56 -4.72
CA PHE A 78 -22.67 -6.28 -5.87
C PHE A 78 -23.49 -5.91 -7.09
N VAL A 79 -22.84 -5.54 -8.18
CA VAL A 79 -23.48 -5.15 -9.44
C VAL A 79 -22.94 -5.99 -10.58
N TRP A 80 -23.78 -6.32 -11.55
CA TRP A 80 -23.34 -7.04 -12.74
C TRP A 80 -24.16 -6.70 -13.99
N ASN A 81 -23.65 -7.13 -15.13
CA ASN A 81 -24.35 -7.13 -16.40
C ASN A 81 -24.76 -8.58 -16.75
N GLU A 82 -26.07 -8.81 -16.87
CA GLU A 82 -26.69 -10.10 -17.15
C GLU A 82 -26.28 -10.69 -18.51
N ASP A 83 -25.94 -9.86 -19.49
CA ASP A 83 -25.64 -10.34 -20.84
C ASP A 83 -24.16 -10.71 -21.00
N THR A 84 -23.28 -9.98 -20.33
CA THR A 84 -21.82 -10.09 -20.51
C THR A 84 -21.09 -10.74 -19.35
N GLY A 85 -21.69 -10.79 -18.15
CA GLY A 85 -21.08 -11.38 -16.96
C GLY A 85 -20.09 -10.47 -16.24
N HIS A 86 -19.81 -9.26 -16.75
CA HIS A 86 -18.99 -8.29 -16.03
C HIS A 86 -19.66 -7.95 -14.69
N TYR A 87 -18.88 -7.99 -13.61
CA TYR A 87 -19.35 -7.67 -12.27
C TYR A 87 -18.37 -6.75 -11.53
N MET A 88 -18.87 -6.13 -10.47
CA MET A 88 -18.04 -5.47 -9.48
C MET A 88 -18.68 -5.57 -8.11
N GLY A 89 -17.86 -5.90 -7.14
CA GLY A 89 -18.26 -5.97 -5.76
C GLY A 89 -17.72 -4.78 -4.96
N PHE A 90 -18.61 -4.14 -4.21
CA PHE A 90 -18.30 -3.07 -3.26
C PHE A 90 -18.55 -3.60 -1.85
N PRO A 91 -17.49 -4.00 -1.12
CA PRO A 91 -17.65 -4.65 0.18
C PRO A 91 -18.17 -3.71 1.26
N GLU A 92 -17.84 -2.43 1.12
CA GLU A 92 -18.26 -1.39 2.04
C GLU A 92 -18.37 -0.05 1.30
N LEU A 93 -19.60 0.45 1.19
CA LEU A 93 -19.92 1.80 0.77
C LEU A 93 -20.47 2.57 1.96
N LEU A 94 -19.75 3.61 2.36
CA LEU A 94 -20.17 4.55 3.38
C LEU A 94 -21.01 5.66 2.76
N VAL A 95 -22.22 5.84 3.26
CA VAL A 95 -23.16 6.86 2.77
C VAL A 95 -23.80 7.60 3.92
N ALA A 96 -24.13 8.87 3.69
CA ALA A 96 -24.77 9.71 4.71
C ALA A 96 -26.09 9.07 5.20
N PRO A 97 -26.40 9.18 6.50
CA PRO A 97 -27.52 8.49 7.15
C PRO A 97 -28.84 9.21 6.82
N THR A 98 -29.34 8.97 5.62
CA THR A 98 -30.62 9.50 5.15
C THR A 98 -31.58 8.35 4.84
N ASN A 99 -32.87 8.64 4.75
CA ASN A 99 -33.89 7.66 4.34
C ASN A 99 -33.62 7.02 2.96
N ASN A 100 -32.75 7.63 2.15
CA ASN A 100 -32.38 7.16 0.81
C ASN A 100 -30.95 6.61 0.72
N SER A 101 -30.28 6.40 1.86
CA SER A 101 -28.88 5.96 1.94
C SER A 101 -28.61 4.68 1.14
N LYS A 102 -29.44 3.63 1.26
CA LYS A 102 -29.33 2.41 0.44
C LYS A 102 -29.35 2.70 -1.06
N LYS A 103 -30.28 3.55 -1.51
CA LYS A 103 -30.40 3.96 -2.93
C LYS A 103 -29.18 4.75 -3.39
N ALA A 104 -28.62 5.59 -2.52
CA ALA A 104 -27.39 6.32 -2.80
C ALA A 104 -26.19 5.39 -2.97
N ALA A 105 -26.05 4.37 -2.11
CA ALA A 105 -24.99 3.36 -2.22
C ALA A 105 -25.09 2.57 -3.53
N ILE A 106 -26.28 2.12 -3.91
CA ILE A 106 -26.50 1.42 -5.19
C ILE A 106 -26.16 2.32 -6.38
N LYS A 107 -26.57 3.59 -6.34
CA LYS A 107 -26.26 4.56 -7.40
C LYS A 107 -24.75 4.78 -7.53
N LEU A 108 -24.04 4.87 -6.42
CA LEU A 108 -22.59 5.00 -6.40
C LEU A 108 -21.92 3.76 -7.02
N ALA A 109 -22.30 2.55 -6.57
CA ALA A 109 -21.80 1.29 -7.13
C ALA A 109 -21.99 1.21 -8.65
N LYS A 110 -23.18 1.53 -9.15
CA LYS A 110 -23.48 1.52 -10.59
C LYS A 110 -22.63 2.51 -11.37
N LYS A 111 -22.41 3.70 -10.83
CA LYS A 111 -21.56 4.73 -11.45
C LYS A 111 -20.11 4.27 -11.52
N GLU A 112 -19.59 3.74 -10.42
CA GLU A 112 -18.20 3.28 -10.33
C GLU A 112 -17.94 2.08 -11.24
N PHE A 113 -18.88 1.13 -11.35
CA PHE A 113 -18.80 0.03 -12.30
C PHE A 113 -18.63 0.53 -13.75
N THR A 114 -19.54 1.38 -14.23
CA THR A 114 -19.47 1.87 -15.61
C THR A 114 -18.24 2.74 -15.85
N ARG A 115 -17.82 3.53 -14.85
CA ARG A 115 -16.58 4.31 -14.93
C ARG A 115 -15.36 3.40 -15.07
N TRP A 116 -15.24 2.38 -14.21
CA TRP A 116 -14.07 1.52 -14.16
C TRP A 116 -13.87 0.74 -15.46
N PHE A 117 -14.93 0.11 -16.00
CA PHE A 117 -14.84 -0.63 -17.27
C PHE A 117 -14.54 0.29 -18.46
N LYS A 118 -15.07 1.52 -18.45
CA LYS A 118 -14.76 2.49 -19.49
C LYS A 118 -13.32 2.99 -19.43
N GLU A 119 -12.78 3.23 -18.23
CA GLU A 119 -11.44 3.78 -18.05
C GLU A 119 -10.32 2.73 -18.16
N ASN A 120 -10.55 1.50 -17.68
CA ASN A 120 -9.51 0.46 -17.65
C ASN A 120 -9.57 -0.46 -18.86
N ASP A 121 -10.77 -0.84 -19.32
CA ASP A 121 -10.95 -1.80 -20.41
C ASP A 121 -11.39 -1.14 -21.72
N GLY A 122 -11.75 0.16 -21.68
CA GLY A 122 -12.26 0.87 -22.84
C GLY A 122 -13.66 0.43 -23.28
N VAL A 123 -14.38 -0.34 -22.44
CA VAL A 123 -15.69 -0.91 -22.78
C VAL A 123 -16.80 -0.16 -22.06
N ASP A 124 -17.86 0.21 -22.79
CA ASP A 124 -19.07 0.80 -22.20
C ASP A 124 -20.01 -0.29 -21.69
N VAL A 125 -19.75 -0.77 -20.48
CA VAL A 125 -20.58 -1.78 -19.81
C VAL A 125 -21.59 -1.10 -18.86
N LYS A 126 -22.85 -1.49 -19.01
CA LYS A 126 -23.96 -1.01 -18.16
C LYS A 126 -24.32 -2.04 -17.11
N VAL A 127 -24.61 -1.59 -15.90
CA VAL A 127 -25.23 -2.46 -14.89
C VAL A 127 -26.67 -2.78 -15.28
N THR A 128 -27.01 -4.06 -15.34
CA THR A 128 -28.39 -4.51 -15.54
C THR A 128 -29.03 -4.92 -14.22
N ASP A 129 -28.26 -5.51 -13.30
CA ASP A 129 -28.80 -6.00 -12.02
C ASP A 129 -27.81 -5.84 -10.85
N TYR A 130 -28.30 -6.00 -9.63
CA TYR A 130 -27.56 -5.79 -8.39
C TYR A 130 -28.19 -6.50 -7.18
N VAL A 131 -27.34 -6.79 -6.19
CA VAL A 131 -27.77 -7.21 -4.85
C VAL A 131 -27.11 -6.31 -3.81
N SER A 132 -27.79 -6.08 -2.68
CA SER A 132 -27.29 -5.21 -1.62
C SER A 132 -27.81 -5.59 -0.23
N TRP A 133 -26.93 -5.46 0.76
CA TRP A 133 -27.20 -5.71 2.18
C TRP A 133 -26.43 -4.70 3.05
N ASN A 134 -26.67 -4.74 4.35
CA ASN A 134 -25.94 -3.89 5.30
C ASN A 134 -24.46 -4.32 5.32
N GLY A 135 -23.56 -3.33 5.27
CA GLY A 135 -22.12 -3.56 5.29
C GLY A 135 -21.63 -4.13 6.63
N GLY A 136 -20.39 -4.63 6.65
CA GLY A 136 -19.77 -5.27 7.82
C GLY A 136 -20.05 -6.77 7.95
N LEU A 137 -20.84 -7.34 7.04
CA LEU A 137 -21.02 -8.78 6.92
C LEU A 137 -20.05 -9.35 5.88
N ARG A 138 -19.48 -10.51 6.19
CA ARG A 138 -18.75 -11.33 5.22
C ARG A 138 -19.75 -12.13 4.39
N TYR A 139 -19.53 -12.22 3.09
CA TYR A 139 -20.42 -12.92 2.19
C TYR A 139 -19.65 -13.49 1.00
N ILE A 140 -20.30 -14.42 0.33
CA ILE A 140 -19.86 -15.11 -0.87
C ILE A 140 -20.84 -14.74 -1.97
N VAL A 141 -20.33 -14.37 -3.14
CA VAL A 141 -21.12 -14.29 -4.36
C VAL A 141 -20.63 -15.36 -5.33
N VAL A 142 -21.56 -16.10 -5.91
CA VAL A 142 -21.30 -16.99 -7.04
C VAL A 142 -22.14 -16.50 -8.20
N MET A 143 -21.52 -16.33 -9.36
CA MET A 143 -22.22 -16.04 -10.59
C MET A 143 -22.24 -17.27 -11.48
N GLY A 144 -23.30 -17.42 -12.27
CA GLY A 144 -23.40 -18.44 -13.30
C GLY A 144 -24.30 -18.00 -14.43
N LYS A 145 -24.12 -18.61 -15.60
CA LYS A 145 -24.93 -18.35 -16.78
C LYS A 145 -26.11 -19.30 -16.81
N ASN A 146 -27.32 -18.78 -16.64
CA ASN A 146 -28.54 -19.58 -16.58
C ASN A 146 -28.78 -20.30 -17.92
N ARG A 147 -28.98 -21.62 -17.86
CA ARG A 147 -29.15 -22.48 -19.05
C ARG A 147 -30.38 -22.16 -19.88
N LYS A 148 -31.44 -21.64 -19.24
CA LYS A 148 -32.70 -21.34 -19.90
C LYS A 148 -32.70 -19.97 -20.54
N THR A 149 -32.16 -18.97 -19.84
CA THR A 149 -32.23 -17.56 -20.27
C THR A 149 -30.97 -17.11 -21.00
N GLY A 150 -29.85 -17.81 -20.82
CA GLY A 150 -28.54 -17.40 -21.30
C GLY A 150 -27.95 -16.20 -20.55
N LYS A 151 -28.61 -15.74 -19.48
CA LYS A 151 -28.21 -14.56 -18.69
C LYS A 151 -27.41 -14.96 -17.46
N TRP A 152 -26.50 -14.09 -17.07
CA TRP A 152 -25.74 -14.19 -15.83
C TRP A 152 -26.59 -13.81 -14.62
N GLU A 153 -26.63 -14.73 -13.66
CA GLU A 153 -27.35 -14.60 -12.38
C GLU A 153 -26.35 -14.67 -11.22
N ALA A 154 -26.63 -13.94 -10.15
CA ALA A 154 -25.80 -13.93 -8.95
C ALA A 154 -26.55 -14.60 -7.78
N PHE A 155 -25.83 -15.47 -7.08
CA PHE A 155 -26.28 -16.18 -5.88
C PHE A 155 -25.43 -15.69 -4.71
N THR A 156 -26.05 -15.46 -3.55
CA THR A 156 -25.33 -14.93 -2.38
C THR A 156 -25.56 -15.74 -1.13
N LYS A 157 -24.53 -15.81 -0.29
CA LYS A 157 -24.63 -16.40 1.05
C LYS A 157 -23.78 -15.60 2.04
N PHE A 158 -24.30 -15.39 3.24
CA PHE A 158 -23.54 -14.78 4.33
C PHE A 158 -22.62 -15.83 4.97
N GLU A 159 -21.56 -15.34 5.63
CA GLU A 159 -20.52 -16.15 6.27
C GLU A 159 -19.62 -16.88 5.26
N VAL A 160 -18.36 -16.46 5.23
CA VAL A 160 -17.35 -17.02 4.31
C VAL A 160 -16.74 -18.28 4.94
N ASP A 161 -17.36 -19.41 4.68
CA ASP A 161 -16.84 -20.75 5.02
C ASP A 161 -17.04 -21.74 3.85
N ASP A 162 -16.30 -22.84 3.87
CA ASP A 162 -16.26 -23.79 2.75
C ASP A 162 -17.58 -24.53 2.52
N LYS A 163 -18.34 -24.79 3.60
CA LYS A 163 -19.66 -25.42 3.50
C LYS A 163 -20.65 -24.48 2.81
N ASN A 164 -20.61 -23.20 3.14
CA ASN A 164 -21.45 -22.17 2.55
C ASN A 164 -21.09 -21.95 1.07
N LYS A 165 -19.80 -21.98 0.72
CA LYS A 165 -19.35 -21.97 -0.69
C LYS A 165 -19.92 -23.17 -1.45
N GLU A 166 -19.77 -24.37 -0.91
CA GLU A 166 -20.26 -25.60 -1.56
C GLU A 166 -21.78 -25.56 -1.76
N ILE A 167 -22.55 -25.15 -0.74
CA ILE A 167 -24.00 -24.98 -0.84
C ILE A 167 -24.34 -24.00 -1.97
N LEU A 168 -23.66 -22.86 -2.05
CA LEU A 168 -23.95 -21.82 -3.00
C LEU A 168 -23.60 -22.21 -4.44
N ILE A 169 -22.46 -22.89 -4.63
CA ILE A 169 -22.06 -23.45 -5.93
C ILE A 169 -23.06 -24.52 -6.38
N ASN A 170 -23.47 -25.41 -5.47
CA ASN A 170 -24.48 -26.43 -5.76
C ASN A 170 -25.84 -25.80 -6.09
N GLU A 171 -26.20 -24.68 -5.46
CA GLU A 171 -27.41 -23.94 -5.77
C GLU A 171 -27.35 -23.31 -7.17
N CYS A 172 -26.27 -22.61 -7.49
CA CYS A 172 -26.02 -22.06 -8.83
C CYS A 172 -26.06 -23.17 -9.90
N SER A 173 -25.40 -24.30 -9.63
CA SER A 173 -25.28 -25.42 -10.57
C SER A 173 -26.60 -26.16 -10.83
N LYS A 174 -27.70 -25.85 -10.11
CA LYS A 174 -29.03 -26.38 -10.44
C LYS A 174 -29.58 -25.76 -11.73
N THR A 175 -29.31 -24.48 -11.96
CA THR A 175 -29.93 -23.71 -13.06
C THR A 175 -28.92 -23.11 -14.03
N CYS A 176 -27.66 -22.97 -13.62
CA CYS A 176 -26.62 -22.29 -14.37
C CYS A 176 -25.45 -23.21 -14.73
N ASP A 177 -24.70 -22.75 -15.72
CA ASP A 177 -23.35 -23.21 -16.03
C ASP A 177 -22.34 -22.15 -15.54
N GLU A 178 -21.04 -22.46 -15.59
CA GLU A 178 -19.96 -21.51 -15.26
C GLU A 178 -20.00 -20.96 -13.82
N CYS A 179 -20.52 -21.74 -12.86
CA CYS A 179 -20.63 -21.38 -11.44
C CYS A 179 -19.29 -21.31 -10.66
N GLN A 180 -18.17 -21.04 -11.34
CA GLN A 180 -16.83 -21.03 -10.74
C GLN A 180 -16.55 -19.65 -10.14
N PHE A 181 -16.26 -19.63 -8.85
CA PHE A 181 -16.30 -18.47 -7.94
C PHE A 181 -15.40 -17.29 -8.32
N ASP A 182 -15.91 -16.06 -8.15
CA ASP A 182 -15.11 -14.90 -7.77
C ASP A 182 -16.01 -13.83 -7.11
N TRP A 183 -16.03 -13.84 -5.77
CA TRP A 183 -15.82 -12.65 -4.94
C TRP A 183 -16.24 -12.93 -3.48
N SER A 184 -15.30 -12.71 -2.54
CA SER A 184 -15.54 -12.75 -1.10
C SER A 184 -14.87 -11.58 -0.41
N ASN A 185 -15.54 -11.04 0.62
CA ASN A 185 -14.96 -10.08 1.56
C ASN A 185 -14.79 -10.75 2.94
#